data_AF-U3GCH9-F1
#
_entry.id   AF-U3GCH9-F1
#
_cell.length_a   1.000
_cell.length_b   1.000
_cell.length_c   1.000
_cell.angle_alpha   90.00
_cell.angle_beta   90.00
_cell.angle_gamma   90.00
#
_symmetry.space_group_name_H-M   'P 1'
#
loop_
_entity.id
_entity.type
_entity.pdbx_description
1 polymer ?
#
loop_
_entity_poly.entity_id
_entity_poly.type
_entity_poly.pdbx_seq_one_letter_code
_entity_poly.pdbx_strand_id
1 'polypeptide(L)'
;MSQENTVGAQKPVSLKPMQVMVRGRIEQIRSFDGTRYTRIITPAPDAYSRPQVVEVRAKQKLGEKGDEVTVVCSLGGYQRKPYQFKNKDTGEVETIVPVDHVLDVVEA
;
A
#
# COMPACT_ATOMS: atom_id res chain seq x y z
N MET A 1 -14.73 -12.15 33.75
CA MET A 1 -14.22 -13.28 32.95
C MET A 1 -14.96 -13.25 31.62
N SER A 2 -14.44 -12.44 30.70
CA SER A 2 -13.73 -12.91 29.48
C SER A 2 -14.73 -13.27 28.39
N GLN A 3 -15.19 -12.27 27.63
CA GLN A 3 -15.91 -12.51 26.38
C GLN A 3 -14.89 -12.89 25.30
N GLU A 4 -14.96 -14.13 24.84
CA GLU A 4 -14.23 -14.62 23.67
C GLU A 4 -14.80 -13.95 22.41
N ASN A 5 -14.02 -13.01 21.85
CA ASN A 5 -14.31 -12.45 20.54
C ASN A 5 -13.97 -13.52 19.48
N THR A 6 -14.99 -14.18 18.96
CA THR A 6 -14.86 -15.15 17.88
C THR A 6 -14.59 -14.39 16.59
N VAL A 7 -13.32 -14.34 16.16
CA VAL A 7 -12.93 -13.79 14.86
C VAL A 7 -13.49 -14.73 13.79
N GLY A 8 -14.56 -14.28 13.10
CA GLY A 8 -15.17 -15.02 12.01
C GLY A 8 -14.13 -15.44 10.98
N ALA A 9 -14.07 -16.73 10.67
CA ALA A 9 -13.18 -17.29 9.66
C ALA A 9 -13.51 -16.67 8.29
N GLN A 10 -12.76 -15.64 7.89
CA GLN A 10 -12.82 -15.10 6.54
C GLN A 10 -12.38 -16.20 5.57
N LYS A 11 -13.23 -16.50 4.57
CA LYS A 11 -12.88 -17.40 3.46
C LYS A 11 -11.49 -17.03 2.93
N PRO A 12 -10.62 -18.01 2.65
CA PRO A 12 -9.32 -17.72 2.07
C PRO A 12 -9.53 -16.97 0.75
N VAL A 13 -9.05 -15.73 0.71
CA VAL A 13 -9.12 -14.90 -0.47
C VAL A 13 -8.18 -15.50 -1.51
N SER A 14 -8.73 -16.11 -2.56
CA SER A 14 -7.95 -16.59 -3.70
C SER A 14 -7.46 -15.38 -4.51
N LEU A 15 -6.19 -15.02 -4.35
CA LEU A 15 -5.58 -13.93 -5.12
C LEU A 15 -5.36 -14.34 -6.58
N LYS A 16 -5.71 -13.45 -7.51
CA LYS A 16 -5.34 -13.58 -8.92
C LYS A 16 -3.89 -13.11 -9.13
N PRO A 17 -3.24 -13.46 -10.25
CA PRO A 17 -1.95 -12.88 -10.61
C PRO A 17 -1.99 -11.34 -10.54
N MET A 18 -0.89 -10.75 -10.08
CA MET A 18 -0.76 -9.30 -9.84
C MET A 18 -1.72 -8.73 -8.78
N GLN A 19 -2.36 -9.57 -7.96
CA GLN A 19 -3.08 -9.10 -6.78
C GLN A 19 -2.25 -9.31 -5.51
N VAL A 20 -2.34 -8.33 -4.61
CA VAL A 20 -1.71 -8.35 -3.30
C VAL A 20 -2.75 -8.07 -2.22
N MET A 21 -2.64 -8.75 -1.09
CA MET A 21 -3.46 -8.45 0.08
C MET A 21 -2.69 -7.49 0.97
N VAL A 22 -3.24 -6.30 1.20
CA VAL A 22 -2.71 -5.31 2.13
C VAL A 22 -3.51 -5.36 3.42
N ARG A 23 -2.81 -5.60 4.53
CA ARG A 23 -3.38 -5.53 5.88
C ARG A 23 -2.60 -4.55 6.72
N GLY A 24 -3.31 -3.69 7.44
CA GLY A 24 -2.68 -2.73 8.34
C GLY A 24 -3.65 -1.68 8.86
N ARG A 25 -3.10 -0.64 9.47
CA ARG A 25 -3.86 0.46 10.06
C ARG A 25 -3.84 1.70 9.17
N ILE A 26 -5.00 2.33 8.97
CA ILE A 26 -5.10 3.58 8.21
C ILE A 26 -4.45 4.72 9.01
N GLU A 27 -3.45 5.37 8.41
CA GLU A 27 -2.78 6.54 9.00
C GLU A 27 -3.37 7.86 8.47
N GLN A 28 -3.66 7.90 7.18
CA GLN A 28 -4.10 9.11 6.49
C GLN A 28 -4.98 8.75 5.29
N ILE A 29 -5.98 9.59 5.04
CA ILE A 29 -6.84 9.53 3.87
C ILE A 29 -6.77 10.88 3.17
N ARG A 30 -6.47 10.89 1.88
CA ARG A 30 -6.54 12.05 0.99
C ARG A 30 -7.50 11.74 -0.14
N SER A 31 -8.23 12.75 -0.62
CA SER A 31 -9.02 12.64 -1.85
C SER A 31 -8.48 13.61 -2.88
N PHE A 32 -8.33 13.17 -4.13
CA PHE A 32 -7.97 14.01 -5.25
C PHE A 32 -8.58 13.44 -6.52
N ASP A 33 -9.27 14.28 -7.29
CA ASP A 33 -9.87 13.94 -8.58
C ASP A 33 -10.73 12.66 -8.53
N GLY A 34 -11.67 12.62 -7.58
CA GLY A 34 -12.57 11.46 -7.37
C GLY A 34 -11.89 10.18 -6.84
N THR A 35 -10.56 10.15 -6.72
CA THR A 35 -9.79 9.02 -6.20
C THR A 35 -9.41 9.25 -4.74
N ARG A 36 -9.61 8.24 -3.90
CA ARG A 36 -9.18 8.25 -2.49
C ARG A 36 -7.84 7.53 -2.37
N TYR A 37 -6.87 8.23 -1.81
CA TYR A 37 -5.52 7.75 -1.52
C TYR A 37 -5.44 7.50 -0.01
N THR A 38 -5.33 6.23 0.35
CA THR A 38 -5.32 5.77 1.74
C THR A 38 -3.93 5.25 2.07
N ARG A 39 -3.26 5.86 3.04
CA ARG A 39 -1.98 5.37 3.57
C ARG A 39 -2.24 4.38 4.68
N ILE A 40 -1.66 3.20 4.51
CA ILE A 40 -1.79 2.08 5.43
C ILE A 40 -0.40 1.74 5.97
N ILE A 41 -0.28 1.76 7.29
CA ILE A 41 0.89 1.24 7.99
C ILE A 41 0.65 -0.25 8.21
N THR A 42 1.53 -1.07 7.62
CA THR A 42 1.49 -2.53 7.75
C THR A 42 2.14 -2.98 9.07
N PRO A 43 1.81 -4.16 9.60
CA PRO A 43 2.55 -4.74 10.71
C PRO A 43 4.04 -4.86 10.39
N ALA A 44 4.90 -4.52 11.36
CA ALA A 44 6.33 -4.75 11.21
C ALA A 44 6.61 -6.26 11.11
N PRO A 45 7.61 -6.68 10.32
CA PRO A 45 7.99 -8.09 10.22
C PRO A 45 8.57 -8.63 11.54
N ASP A 46 9.14 -7.77 12.38
CA ASP A 46 9.68 -8.08 13.70
C ASP A 46 9.64 -6.83 14.62
N ALA A 47 9.98 -7.00 15.90
CA ALA A 47 9.86 -5.96 16.93
C ALA A 47 10.83 -4.77 16.78
N TYR A 48 11.90 -4.92 15.98
CA TYR A 48 12.94 -3.89 15.79
C TYR A 48 12.88 -3.26 14.39
N SER A 49 12.11 -3.86 13.47
CA SER A 49 11.90 -3.36 12.13
C SER A 49 10.88 -2.22 12.07
N ARG A 50 11.13 -1.28 11.16
CA ARG A 50 10.17 -0.20 10.86
C ARG A 50 9.01 -0.75 10.03
N PRO A 51 7.75 -0.48 10.40
CA PRO A 51 6.59 -0.78 9.58
C PRO A 51 6.72 -0.27 8.14
N GLN A 52 6.24 -1.06 7.17
CA GLN A 52 6.14 -0.58 5.80
C GLN A 52 4.89 0.30 5.67
N VAL A 53 4.99 1.36 4.87
CA VAL A 53 3.86 2.24 4.55
C VAL A 53 3.54 2.08 3.08
N VAL A 54 2.27 1.78 2.79
CA VAL A 54 1.77 1.66 1.42
C VAL A 54 0.62 2.62 1.20
N GLU A 55 0.55 3.18 -0.01
CA GLU A 55 -0.57 4.02 -0.43
C GLU A 55 -1.45 3.23 -1.39
N VAL A 56 -2.74 3.18 -1.07
CA VAL A 56 -3.75 2.42 -1.81
C VAL A 56 -4.79 3.38 -2.38
N ARG A 57 -5.14 3.18 -3.65
CA ARG A 57 -6.14 3.97 -4.37
C ARG A 57 -7.47 3.24 -4.43
N ALA A 58 -8.55 3.93 -4.08
CA ALA A 58 -9.90 3.38 -4.14
C ALA A 58 -10.89 4.45 -4.58
N LYS A 59 -12.01 4.02 -5.20
CA LYS A 59 -13.15 4.93 -5.40
C LYS A 59 -13.96 5.08 -4.12
N GLN A 60 -14.10 4.00 -3.35
CA GLN A 60 -14.85 4.00 -2.09
C GLN A 60 -13.94 4.27 -0.88
N LYS A 61 -14.55 4.67 0.22
CA LYS A 61 -13.84 4.85 1.49
C LYS A 61 -13.58 3.48 2.11
N LEU A 62 -12.33 3.23 2.51
CA LEU A 62 -11.91 1.93 3.07
C LEU A 62 -12.13 1.82 4.59
N GLY A 63 -12.22 2.97 5.28
CA GLY A 63 -12.37 3.09 6.72
C GLY A 63 -12.03 4.50 7.19
N GLU A 64 -11.90 4.68 8.49
CA GLU A 64 -11.43 5.90 9.15
C GLU A 64 -9.95 5.81 9.54
N LYS A 65 -9.34 6.96 9.85
CA LYS A 65 -8.00 6.98 10.44
C LYS A 65 -8.01 6.21 11.77
N GLY A 66 -7.09 5.26 11.91
CA GLY A 66 -6.98 4.39 13.09
C GLY A 66 -7.57 3.01 12.89
N ASP A 67 -8.41 2.79 11.86
CA ASP A 67 -9.02 1.48 11.60
C ASP A 67 -7.99 0.48 11.06
N GLU A 68 -8.10 -0.78 11.50
CA GLU A 68 -7.45 -1.90 10.84
C GLU A 68 -8.27 -2.36 9.65
N VAL A 69 -7.63 -2.46 8.49
CA VAL A 69 -8.25 -2.89 7.24
C VAL A 69 -7.47 -4.03 6.62
N THR A 70 -8.18 -4.91 5.90
CA THR A 70 -7.61 -5.91 5.00
C THR A 70 -8.25 -5.73 3.63
N VAL A 71 -7.45 -5.36 2.64
CA VAL A 71 -7.94 -5.05 1.28
C VAL A 71 -7.13 -5.81 0.24
N VAL A 72 -7.79 -6.22 -0.83
CA VAL A 72 -7.14 -6.80 -2.01
C VAL A 72 -6.88 -5.69 -3.01
N CYS A 73 -5.64 -5.57 -3.46
CA CYS A 73 -5.23 -4.57 -4.43
C CYS A 73 -4.68 -5.25 -5.68
N SER A 74 -4.89 -4.64 -6.83
CA SER A 74 -4.14 -4.90 -8.05
C SER A 74 -2.83 -4.11 -7.99
N LEU A 75 -1.70 -4.81 -8.09
CA LEU A 75 -0.37 -4.23 -8.20
C LEU A 75 -0.13 -3.82 -9.65
N GLY A 76 -0.03 -2.53 -9.88
CA GLY A 76 0.42 -1.96 -11.14
C GLY A 76 1.75 -1.25 -10.99
N GLY A 77 2.29 -0.80 -12.11
CA GLY A 77 3.44 0.09 -12.11
C GLY A 77 3.72 0.64 -13.49
N TYR A 78 4.44 1.75 -13.56
CA TYR A 78 4.83 2.36 -14.81
C TYR A 78 6.19 3.04 -14.68
N GLN A 79 6.95 3.06 -15.77
CA GLN A 79 8.20 3.79 -15.85
C GLN A 79 7.91 5.28 -15.99
N ARG A 80 8.59 6.12 -15.22
CA ARG A 80 8.56 7.56 -15.49
C ARG A 80 9.69 7.95 -16.42
N LYS A 81 9.66 9.21 -16.85
CA LYS A 81 10.69 9.80 -17.70
C LYS A 81 12.07 9.64 -17.06
N PRO A 82 13.08 9.17 -17.81
CA PRO A 82 14.45 9.11 -17.33
C PRO A 82 14.95 10.50 -16.92
N TYR A 83 15.75 10.57 -15.85
CA TYR A 83 16.44 11.79 -15.45
C TYR A 83 17.91 11.52 -15.16
N GLN A 84 18.74 12.54 -15.39
CA GLN A 84 20.15 12.49 -15.05
C GLN A 84 20.33 12.82 -13.57
N PHE A 85 21.01 11.93 -12.87
CA PHE A 85 21.41 12.10 -11.49
C PHE A 85 22.92 12.21 -11.43
N LYS A 86 23.42 13.33 -10.90
CA LYS A 86 24.84 13.49 -10.63
C LYS A 86 25.13 12.95 -9.23
N ASN A 87 25.93 11.89 -9.16
CA ASN A 87 26.40 11.36 -7.90
C ASN A 87 27.31 12.40 -7.22
N LYS A 88 26.98 12.77 -5.98
CA LYS A 88 27.70 13.82 -5.25
C LYS A 88 29.07 13.36 -4.76
N ASP A 89 29.26 12.05 -4.59
CA ASP A 89 30.49 11.46 -4.06
C ASP A 89 31.50 11.16 -5.16
N THR A 90 31.04 10.69 -6.33
CA THR A 90 31.92 10.31 -7.46
C THR A 90 31.96 11.35 -8.59
N GLY A 91 30.99 12.26 -8.66
CA GLY A 91 30.86 13.24 -9.74
C GLY A 91 30.31 12.67 -11.06
N GLU A 92 30.08 11.36 -11.14
CA GLU A 92 29.54 10.68 -12.32
C GLU A 92 28.08 11.06 -12.55
N VAL A 93 27.70 11.13 -13.83
CA VAL A 93 26.32 11.41 -14.25
C VAL A 93 25.69 10.09 -14.70
N GLU A 94 24.72 9.62 -13.92
CA GLU A 94 23.96 8.41 -14.22
C GLU A 94 22.59 8.76 -14.78
N THR A 95 22.07 7.92 -15.67
CA THR A 95 20.69 8.05 -16.16
C THR A 95 19.80 7.08 -15.37
N ILE A 96 18.86 7.62 -14.59
CA ILE A 96 17.94 6.84 -13.77
C ILE A 96 16.58 6.77 -14.48
N VAL A 97 16.05 5.56 -14.63
CA VAL A 97 14.68 5.30 -15.09
C VAL A 97 13.84 4.79 -13.92
N PRO A 98 13.11 5.67 -13.21
CA PRO A 98 12.36 5.25 -12.03
C PRO A 98 11.12 4.44 -12.43
N VAL A 99 10.82 3.42 -11.63
CA VAL A 99 9.60 2.61 -11.72
C VAL A 99 8.74 2.94 -10.51
N ASP A 100 7.56 3.49 -10.79
CA ASP A 100 6.56 3.77 -9.76
C ASP A 100 5.56 2.62 -9.69
N HIS A 101 5.32 2.13 -8.49
CA HIS A 101 4.28 1.13 -8.23
C HIS A 101 3.01 1.79 -7.73
N VAL A 102 1.88 1.20 -8.11
CA VAL A 102 0.56 1.66 -7.71
C VAL A 102 -0.27 0.48 -7.22
N LEU A 103 -1.10 0.74 -6.20
CA LEU A 103 -2.01 -0.25 -5.63
C LEU A 103 -3.44 0.25 -5.80
N ASP A 104 -4.22 -0.43 -6.63
CA ASP A 104 -5.63 -0.13 -6.85
C ASP A 104 -6.50 -1.16 -6.16
N VAL A 105 -7.42 -0.74 -5.29
CA VAL A 105 -8.34 -1.67 -4.63
C VAL A 105 -9.19 -2.38 -5.66
N VAL A 106 -9.25 -3.70 -5.56
CA VAL A 106 -10.16 -4.53 -6.32
C VAL A 106 -11.53 -4.42 -5.65
N GLU A 107 -12.44 -3.68 -6.29
CA GLU A 107 -13.83 -3.58 -5.85
C GLU A 107 -14.51 -4.96 -6.02
N ALA A 108 -15.17 -5.43 -4.96
CA ALA A 108 -15.91 -6.68 -4.95
C ALA A 108 -17.33 -6.51 -5.50
#